data_AF-A0A4S2S707-F1
#
_entry.id   AF-A0A4S2S707-F1
#
_cell.length_a   1.000
_cell.length_b   1.000
_cell.length_c   1.000
_cell.angle_alpha   90.00
_cell.angle_beta   90.00
_cell.angle_gamma   90.00
#
_symmetry.space_group_name_H-M   'P 1'
#
loop_
_entity.id
_entity.type
_entity.pdbx_description
1 polymer ?
#
loop_
_entity_poly.entity_id
_entity_poly.type
_entity_poly.pdbx_seq_one_letter_code
_entity_poly.pdbx_strand_id
1 'polypeptide(L)'
;MNLFFEESGDFKAGAVLSQQGEAYQVEMASGKRTKVKSKDVMLQFASPAPAQLLEDAQVILQDIDLDFLWEVAGEDEFGFAELGTEYFGHAPLPHEAAGLLLRLHSAPIYFYEKGKGRYKAAPLASLQAAQA
;
A
#
# COMPACT_ATOMS: atom_id res chain seq x y z
N MET A 1 8.87 -14.88 -7.82
CA MET A 1 7.73 -13.96 -7.67
C MET A 1 7.59 -13.64 -6.20
N ASN A 2 7.39 -12.37 -5.87
CA ASN A 2 7.32 -11.84 -4.52
C ASN A 2 5.94 -11.23 -4.28
N LEU A 3 5.51 -11.15 -3.02
CA LEU A 3 4.25 -10.54 -2.61
C LEU A 3 4.50 -9.42 -1.62
N PHE A 4 3.77 -8.32 -1.81
CA PHE A 4 3.51 -7.30 -0.80
C PHE A 4 2.06 -7.48 -0.35
N PHE A 5 1.84 -7.61 0.95
CA PHE A 5 0.57 -8.03 1.51
C PHE A 5 0.34 -7.42 2.88
N GLU A 6 -0.91 -7.41 3.32
CA GLU A 6 -1.31 -6.87 4.62
C GLU A 6 -1.72 -8.01 5.56
N GLU A 7 -1.05 -8.11 6.71
CA GLU A 7 -1.29 -9.13 7.74
C GLU A 7 -1.48 -8.46 9.10
N SER A 8 -2.70 -8.54 9.64
CA SER A 8 -3.07 -7.96 10.94
C SER A 8 -2.87 -6.43 11.03
N GLY A 9 -3.12 -5.71 9.93
CA GLY A 9 -2.94 -4.26 9.82
C GLY A 9 -1.51 -3.83 9.45
N ASP A 10 -0.54 -4.76 9.47
CA ASP A 10 0.83 -4.45 9.05
C ASP A 10 1.08 -4.85 7.60
N PHE A 11 1.79 -3.99 6.87
CA PHE A 11 2.29 -4.31 5.54
C PHE A 11 3.59 -5.08 5.60
N LYS A 12 3.68 -6.15 4.80
CA LYS A 12 4.78 -7.11 4.79
C LYS A 12 5.11 -7.51 3.36
N ALA A 13 6.36 -7.95 3.16
CA ALA A 13 6.80 -8.48 1.88
C ALA A 13 7.54 -9.82 2.05
N GLY A 14 7.38 -10.73 1.09
CA GLY A 14 8.07 -12.01 1.09
C GLY A 14 8.10 -12.70 -0.27
N ALA A 15 8.90 -13.75 -0.38
CA ALA A 15 9.05 -14.54 -1.61
C ALA A 15 8.03 -15.68 -1.65
N VAL A 16 7.37 -15.90 -2.79
CA VAL A 16 6.42 -17.01 -2.96
C VAL A 16 7.19 -18.32 -3.08
N LEU A 17 6.88 -19.29 -2.21
CA LEU A 17 7.37 -20.68 -2.30
C LEU A 17 6.42 -21.56 -3.11
N SER A 18 5.12 -21.40 -2.92
CA SER A 18 4.09 -22.11 -3.67
C SER A 18 2.75 -21.40 -3.58
N GLN A 19 1.80 -21.77 -4.45
CA GLN A 19 0.42 -21.31 -4.43
C GLN A 19 -0.52 -22.51 -4.50
N GLN A 20 -1.57 -22.50 -3.67
CA GLN A 20 -2.61 -23.53 -3.65
C GLN A 20 -3.98 -22.85 -3.50
N GLY A 21 -4.79 -22.91 -4.55
CA GLY A 21 -6.06 -22.19 -4.61
C GLY A 21 -5.87 -20.69 -4.40
N GLU A 22 -6.64 -20.12 -3.47
CA GLU A 22 -6.61 -18.68 -3.13
C GLU A 22 -5.61 -18.34 -2.01
N ALA A 23 -4.55 -19.14 -1.86
CA ALA A 23 -3.52 -18.88 -0.86
C ALA A 23 -2.11 -19.17 -1.38
N TYR A 24 -1.17 -18.38 -0.90
CA TYR A 24 0.26 -18.48 -1.15
C TYR A 24 0.97 -18.92 0.11
N GLN A 25 1.98 -19.78 -0.06
CA GLN A 25 3.00 -19.99 0.96
C GLN A 25 4.15 -19.04 0.68
N VAL A 26 4.44 -18.16 1.64
CA VAL A 26 5.40 -17.06 1.50
C VAL A 26 6.51 -17.20 2.53
N GLU A 27 7.75 -17.01 2.11
CA GLU A 27 8.92 -16.92 2.97
C GLU A 27 9.31 -15.46 3.19
N MET A 28 9.35 -15.05 4.46
CA MET A 28 9.75 -13.73 4.90
C MET A 28 11.28 -13.61 4.95
N ALA A 29 11.80 -12.38 4.96
CA ALA A 29 13.25 -12.15 5.09
C ALA A 29 13.88 -12.78 6.35
N SER A 30 13.09 -12.98 7.41
CA SER A 30 13.52 -13.69 8.63
C SER A 30 13.62 -15.21 8.47
N GLY A 31 13.24 -15.77 7.32
CA GLY A 31 13.08 -17.21 7.09
C GLY A 31 11.77 -17.78 7.61
N LYS A 32 10.95 -16.99 8.32
CA LYS A 32 9.60 -17.41 8.73
C LYS A 32 8.72 -17.64 7.50
N ARG A 33 7.99 -18.76 7.48
CA ARG A 33 6.99 -19.05 6.45
C ARG A 33 5.59 -18.71 6.95
N THR A 34 4.82 -18.02 6.12
CA THR A 34 3.42 -17.66 6.42
C THR A 34 2.51 -17.98 5.24
N LYS A 35 1.24 -18.23 5.54
CA LYS A 35 0.20 -18.45 4.53
C LYS A 35 -0.53 -17.13 4.31
N VAL A 36 -0.50 -16.62 3.07
CA VAL A 36 -1.17 -15.36 2.69
C VAL A 36 -2.35 -15.68 1.78
N LYS A 37 -3.55 -15.17 2.07
CA LYS A 37 -4.71 -15.34 1.17
C LYS A 37 -4.63 -14.33 0.04
N SER A 38 -5.13 -14.67 -1.15
CA SER A 38 -5.11 -13.78 -2.31
C SER A 38 -5.75 -12.41 -2.03
N LYS A 39 -6.81 -12.37 -1.21
CA LYS A 39 -7.48 -11.13 -0.81
C LYS A 39 -6.63 -10.20 0.07
N ASP A 40 -5.57 -10.73 0.68
CA ASP A 40 -4.66 -10.00 1.55
C ASP A 40 -3.43 -9.48 0.77
N VAL A 41 -3.26 -9.93 -0.48
CA VAL A 41 -2.16 -9.52 -1.37
C VAL A 41 -2.48 -8.17 -1.99
N MET A 42 -1.58 -7.20 -1.80
CA MET A 42 -1.71 -5.87 -2.38
C MET A 42 -1.04 -5.81 -3.76
N LEU A 43 0.15 -6.42 -3.88
CA LEU A 43 0.94 -6.39 -5.10
C LEU A 43 1.74 -7.69 -5.25
N GLN A 44 1.80 -8.20 -6.48
CA GLN A 44 2.75 -9.22 -6.89
C GLN A 44 3.85 -8.57 -7.72
N PHE A 45 5.11 -8.91 -7.48
CA PHE A 45 6.23 -8.27 -8.16
C PHE A 45 7.39 -9.24 -8.40
N ALA A 46 8.22 -8.92 -9.39
CA ALA A 46 9.40 -9.72 -9.74
C ALA A 46 10.67 -9.24 -9.03
N SER A 47 10.82 -7.92 -8.89
CA SER A 47 11.98 -7.23 -8.32
C SER A 47 11.54 -5.89 -7.69
N PRO A 48 12.26 -5.33 -6.71
CA PRO A 48 13.50 -5.85 -6.10
C PRO A 48 13.22 -7.03 -5.14
N ALA A 49 14.21 -7.41 -4.31
CA ALA A 49 13.98 -8.37 -3.24
C ALA A 49 12.98 -7.80 -2.21
N PRO A 50 12.21 -8.64 -1.49
CA PRO A 50 11.18 -8.16 -0.56
C PRO A 50 11.67 -7.19 0.52
N ALA A 51 12.87 -7.40 1.07
CA ALA A 51 13.45 -6.48 2.05
C ALA A 51 13.77 -5.12 1.43
N GLN A 52 14.41 -5.12 0.26
CA GLN A 52 14.71 -3.89 -0.48
C GLN A 52 13.44 -3.13 -0.87
N LEU A 53 12.37 -3.83 -1.26
CA LEU A 53 11.08 -3.20 -1.54
C LEU A 53 10.59 -2.39 -0.33
N LEU A 54 10.66 -2.96 0.87
CA LEU A 54 10.19 -2.28 2.09
C LEU A 54 11.08 -1.08 2.45
N GLU A 55 12.39 -1.18 2.24
CA GLU A 55 13.32 -0.06 2.40
C GLU A 55 13.00 1.08 1.42
N ASP A 56 12.86 0.76 0.13
CA ASP A 56 12.55 1.75 -0.92
C ASP A 56 11.15 2.37 -0.68
N ALA A 57 10.17 1.56 -0.29
CA ALA A 57 8.82 2.03 0.01
C ALA A 57 8.80 2.99 1.21
N GLN A 58 9.68 2.78 2.20
CA GLN A 58 9.81 3.68 3.33
C GLN A 58 10.36 5.05 2.92
N VAL A 59 11.26 5.09 1.94
CA VAL A 59 11.74 6.35 1.33
C VAL A 59 10.60 7.04 0.60
N ILE A 60 9.88 6.33 -0.28
CA ILE A 60 8.73 6.90 -0.99
C ILE A 60 7.68 7.45 -0.02
N LEU A 61 7.36 6.73 1.06
CA LEU A 61 6.42 7.23 2.06
C LEU A 61 6.84 8.58 2.63
N GLN A 62 8.13 8.79 2.87
CA GLN A 62 8.64 10.05 3.41
C GLN A 62 8.62 11.18 2.38
N ASP A 63 8.82 10.83 1.10
CA ASP A 63 8.85 11.78 -0.02
C ASP A 63 7.45 12.16 -0.52
N ILE A 64 6.40 11.40 -0.17
CA ILE A 64 5.03 11.74 -0.57
C ILE A 64 4.55 13.01 0.14
N ASP A 65 4.24 14.03 -0.66
CA ASP A 65 3.50 15.21 -0.24
C ASP A 65 2.04 14.82 0.03
N LEU A 66 1.65 14.91 1.30
CA LEU A 66 0.33 14.49 1.75
C LEU A 66 -0.79 15.38 1.26
N ASP A 67 -0.52 16.68 1.23
CA ASP A 67 -1.53 17.67 0.89
C ASP A 67 -1.85 17.53 -0.61
N PHE A 68 -0.81 17.43 -1.44
CA PHE A 68 -0.98 17.15 -2.87
C PHE A 68 -1.61 15.77 -3.12
N LEU A 69 -1.21 14.73 -2.37
CA LEU A 69 -1.83 13.41 -2.49
C LEU A 69 -3.34 13.45 -2.20
N TRP A 70 -3.76 14.23 -1.20
CA TRP A 70 -5.17 14.40 -0.87
C TRP A 70 -5.92 15.18 -1.96
N GLU A 71 -5.31 16.22 -2.54
CA GLU A 71 -5.91 17.00 -3.62
C GLU A 71 -6.21 16.14 -4.87
N VAL A 72 -5.29 15.24 -5.25
CA VAL A 72 -5.47 14.38 -6.43
C VAL A 72 -6.35 13.15 -6.17
N ALA A 73 -6.69 12.85 -4.91
CA ALA A 73 -7.51 11.69 -4.55
C ALA A 73 -9.00 11.84 -4.89
N GLY A 74 -9.48 13.07 -5.04
CA GLY A 74 -10.90 13.36 -5.30
C GLY A 74 -11.82 12.94 -4.15
N GLU A 75 -13.14 12.98 -4.39
CA GLU A 75 -14.16 12.77 -3.35
C GLU A 75 -14.68 11.33 -3.27
N ASP A 76 -14.46 10.52 -4.29
CA ASP A 76 -14.97 9.15 -4.38
C ASP A 76 -14.06 8.11 -3.70
N GLU A 77 -14.56 6.88 -3.58
CA GLU A 77 -13.73 5.76 -3.14
C GLU A 77 -12.84 5.29 -4.30
N PHE A 78 -11.55 5.13 -4.03
CA PHE A 78 -10.53 4.77 -5.03
C PHE A 78 -9.68 3.58 -4.57
N GLY A 79 -9.09 2.88 -5.55
CA GLY A 79 -8.00 1.94 -5.30
C GLY A 79 -6.64 2.63 -5.25
N PHE A 80 -5.71 2.12 -4.44
CA PHE A 80 -4.36 2.70 -4.34
C PHE A 80 -3.61 2.79 -5.69
N ALA A 81 -3.84 1.86 -6.61
CA ALA A 81 -3.19 1.86 -7.93
C ALA A 81 -3.73 2.98 -8.85
N GLU A 82 -5.02 3.30 -8.72
CA GLU A 82 -5.66 4.40 -9.45
C GLU A 82 -5.09 5.72 -8.95
N LEU A 83 -5.11 5.94 -7.62
CA LEU A 83 -4.52 7.13 -7.01
C LEU A 83 -3.03 7.28 -7.33
N GLY A 84 -2.28 6.17 -7.31
CA GLY A 84 -0.87 6.22 -7.66
C GLY A 84 -0.64 6.66 -9.11
N THR A 85 -1.55 6.34 -10.03
CA THR A 85 -1.45 6.82 -11.41
C THR A 85 -1.60 8.34 -11.49
N GLU A 86 -2.55 8.90 -10.74
CA GLU A 86 -2.77 10.34 -10.66
C GLU A 86 -1.60 11.07 -9.97
N TYR A 87 -1.05 10.50 -8.90
CA TYR A 87 0.03 11.12 -8.13
C TYR A 87 1.40 11.04 -8.82
N PHE A 88 1.78 9.86 -9.33
CA PHE A 88 3.10 9.66 -9.97
C PHE A 88 3.09 10.00 -11.47
N GLY A 89 1.92 10.14 -12.09
CA GLY A 89 1.78 10.42 -13.52
C GLY A 89 2.04 9.19 -14.41
N HIS A 90 2.13 8.00 -13.82
CA HIS A 90 2.28 6.72 -14.51
C HIS A 90 1.78 5.57 -13.63
N ALA A 91 1.63 4.38 -14.22
CA ALA A 91 1.35 3.18 -13.45
C ALA A 91 2.44 3.01 -12.35
N PRO A 92 2.06 2.92 -11.06
CA PRO A 92 3.04 2.89 -9.97
C PRO A 92 3.98 1.69 -10.08
N LEU A 93 5.27 1.94 -9.89
CA LEU A 93 6.27 0.90 -9.71
C LEU A 93 6.03 0.18 -8.37
N PRO A 94 6.56 -1.05 -8.17
CA PRO A 94 6.35 -1.81 -6.94
C PRO A 94 6.64 -1.04 -5.64
N HIS A 95 7.77 -0.31 -5.58
CA HIS A 95 8.16 0.45 -4.40
C HIS A 95 7.29 1.69 -4.19
N GLU A 96 6.87 2.35 -5.26
CA GLU A 96 5.93 3.47 -5.23
C GLU A 96 4.56 3.06 -4.72
N ALA A 97 4.02 1.96 -5.26
CA ALA A 97 2.76 1.38 -4.85
C ALA A 97 2.76 1.00 -3.35
N ALA A 98 3.84 0.35 -2.90
CA ALA A 98 4.02 -0.01 -1.50
C ALA A 98 4.16 1.23 -0.60
N GLY A 99 4.96 2.22 -1.00
CA GLY A 99 5.13 3.47 -0.27
C GLY A 99 3.83 4.27 -0.16
N LEU A 100 3.05 4.33 -1.24
CA LEU A 100 1.73 4.95 -1.26
C LEU A 100 0.77 4.26 -0.29
N LEU A 101 0.70 2.93 -0.28
CA LEU A 101 -0.13 2.19 0.67
C LEU A 101 0.26 2.47 2.12
N LEU A 102 1.57 2.47 2.42
CA LEU A 102 2.06 2.83 3.74
C LEU A 102 1.64 4.26 4.11
N ARG A 103 1.72 5.21 3.17
CA ARG A 103 1.40 6.63 3.39
C ARG A 103 -0.08 6.87 3.67
N LEU A 104 -0.95 6.21 2.90
CA LEU A 104 -2.40 6.26 3.08
C LEU A 104 -2.78 5.70 4.45
N HIS A 105 -2.22 4.54 4.80
CA HIS A 105 -2.50 3.88 6.07
C HIS A 105 -1.98 4.67 7.28
N SER A 106 -0.85 5.37 7.15
CA SER A 106 -0.29 6.20 8.23
C SER A 106 -1.00 7.55 8.40
N ALA A 107 -1.98 7.89 7.55
CA ALA A 107 -2.68 9.18 7.56
C ALA A 107 -4.21 9.05 7.64
N PRO A 108 -4.75 8.42 8.70
CA PRO A 108 -6.20 8.16 8.82
C PRO A 108 -7.07 9.43 8.94
N ILE A 109 -6.46 10.58 9.27
CA ILE A 109 -7.14 11.88 9.27
C ILE A 109 -7.44 12.33 7.82
N TYR A 110 -6.54 12.01 6.88
CA TYR A 110 -6.65 12.38 5.46
C TYR A 110 -7.36 11.32 4.63
N PHE A 111 -7.19 10.04 4.97
CA PHE A 111 -7.72 8.94 4.17
C PHE A 111 -8.44 7.93 5.04
N TYR A 112 -9.69 7.68 4.73
CA TYR A 112 -10.52 6.69 5.39
C TYR A 112 -10.40 5.35 4.67
N GLU A 113 -9.90 4.33 5.35
CA GLU A 113 -9.86 2.97 4.83
C GLU A 113 -11.28 2.43 4.60
N LYS A 114 -11.55 1.91 3.41
CA LYS A 114 -12.83 1.29 3.00
C LYS A 114 -12.72 -0.20 2.75
N GLY A 115 -11.50 -0.69 2.65
CA GLY A 115 -11.13 -2.08 2.49
C GLY A 115 -9.65 -2.17 2.12
N LYS A 116 -9.16 -3.39 1.95
CA LYS A 116 -7.74 -3.60 1.64
C LYS A 116 -7.35 -2.91 0.34
N GLY A 117 -6.44 -1.94 0.44
CA GLY A 117 -6.01 -1.12 -0.69
C GLY A 117 -7.07 -0.16 -1.26
N ARG A 118 -8.19 0.04 -0.53
CA ARG A 118 -9.28 0.94 -0.94
C ARG A 118 -9.50 2.02 0.11
N TYR A 119 -9.55 3.27 -0.36
CA TYR A 119 -9.62 4.43 0.51
C TYR A 119 -10.59 5.46 -0.05
N LYS A 120 -10.95 6.41 0.81
CA LYS A 120 -11.67 7.63 0.42
C LYS A 120 -11.02 8.81 1.12
N ALA A 121 -10.81 9.91 0.41
CA ALA A 121 -10.28 11.13 0.99
C ALA A 121 -11.25 11.71 2.03
N ALA A 122 -10.70 12.27 3.10
CA ALA A 122 -11.48 13.00 4.09
C ALA A 122 -12.05 14.27 3.47
N PRO A 123 -13.32 14.64 3.75
CA PRO A 123 -13.86 15.92 3.31
C PRO A 123 -13.04 17.10 3.89
N LEU A 124 -12.94 18.20 3.16
CA LEU A 124 -12.20 19.40 3.60
C LEU A 124 -12.65 19.89 4.99
N ALA A 125 -13.96 19.86 5.25
CA ALA A 125 -14.51 20.24 6.55
C ALA A 125 -13.97 19.37 7.70
N SER A 126 -13.73 18.07 7.46
CA SER A 126 -13.17 17.15 8.43
C SER A 126 -11.69 17.42 8.70
N LEU A 127 -10.92 17.80 7.67
CA LEU A 127 -9.53 18.21 7.83
C LEU A 127 -9.39 19.51 8.63
N GLN A 128 -10.22 20.51 8.32
CA GLN A 128 -10.24 21.79 9.03
C GLN A 128 -10.60 21.62 10.52
N ALA A 129 -11.56 20.74 10.82
CA ALA A 129 -11.94 20.45 12.20
C ALA A 129 -10.83 19.76 13.00
N ALA A 130 -9.95 18.99 12.35
CA ALA A 130 -8.84 18.31 13.02
C ALA A 130 -7.63 19.23 13.29
N GLN A 131 -7.57 20.40 12.64
CA GLN A 131 -6.50 21.39 12.81
C GLN A 131 -6.85 22.50 13.83
N ALA A 132 -8.10 22.54 14.32
CA ALA A 132 -8.62 23.53 15.27
C ALA A 132 -8.46 23.05 16.72
#